data_AF-A0A078JM45-F1
#
_entry.id   AF-A0A078JM45-F1
#
_cell.length_a   1.000
_cell.length_b   1.000
_cell.length_c   1.000
_cell.angle_alpha   90.00
_cell.angle_beta   90.00
_cell.angle_gamma   90.00
#
_symmetry.space_group_name_H-M   'P 1'
#
loop_
_entity.id
_entity.type
_entity.pdbx_description
1 polymer ?
#
loop_
_entity_poly.entity_id
_entity_poly.type
_entity_poly.pdbx_seq_one_letter_code
_entity_poly.pdbx_strand_id
1 'polypeptide(L)'
;MATHDISFSSAFVCNALHQKPEHFLCNTVSKVTSAQAVTVRRRSANYCPSLWDHQYLLSLENIYAKEVESMEKAKLLKEVVRETLVKTQGSLEQLEMIDSLQRLGISYHYKHEIHD
;
A
#
# COMPACT_ATOMS: atom_id res chain seq x y z
N MET A 1 -6.55 -30.30 13.38
CA MET A 1 -7.05 -28.91 13.44
C MET A 1 -5.93 -28.06 14.02
N ALA A 2 -4.99 -27.63 13.18
CA ALA A 2 -3.86 -26.81 13.62
C ALA A 2 -4.27 -25.34 13.60
N THR A 3 -4.44 -24.75 14.78
CA THR A 3 -4.63 -23.31 14.95
C THR A 3 -3.26 -22.66 14.90
N HIS A 4 -2.95 -21.98 13.79
CA HIS A 4 -1.78 -21.09 13.75
C HIS A 4 -2.18 -19.77 14.39
N ASP A 5 -1.73 -19.58 15.63
CA ASP A 5 -1.76 -18.32 16.35
C ASP A 5 -0.90 -17.30 15.58
N ILE A 6 -1.54 -16.36 14.88
CA ILE A 6 -0.86 -15.26 14.21
C ILE A 6 -0.61 -14.20 15.27
N SER A 7 0.52 -14.33 15.97
CA SER A 7 1.02 -13.28 16.84
C SER A 7 1.44 -12.08 15.98
N PHE A 8 0.60 -11.05 15.93
CA PHE A 8 0.98 -9.71 15.47
C PHE A 8 1.89 -9.05 16.53
N SER A 9 3.05 -9.62 16.79
CA SER A 9 4.12 -8.97 17.55
C SER A 9 5.13 -8.40 16.58
N SER A 10 4.68 -7.48 15.73
CA SER A 10 5.58 -6.47 15.19
C SER A 10 5.44 -5.29 16.12
N ALA A 11 6.31 -5.23 17.14
CA ALA A 11 6.50 -3.99 17.86
C ALA A 11 6.76 -2.91 16.81
N PHE A 12 5.93 -1.86 16.79
CA PHE A 12 6.27 -0.59 16.16
C PHE A 12 7.47 -0.04 16.92
N VAL A 13 8.64 -0.61 16.66
CA VAL A 13 9.91 -0.01 17.06
C VAL A 13 10.06 1.15 16.09
N CYS A 14 9.55 2.33 16.51
CA CYS A 14 10.09 3.59 16.02
C CYS A 14 11.57 3.53 16.34
N ASN A 15 12.38 3.06 15.40
CA ASN A 15 13.80 2.91 15.58
C ASN A 15 14.34 4.34 15.72
N ALA A 16 14.52 4.80 16.95
CA ALA A 16 15.05 6.12 17.29
C ALA A 16 16.53 6.27 16.90
N LEU A 17 17.08 5.30 16.17
CA LEU A 17 18.30 5.44 15.41
C LEU A 17 17.95 5.95 14.01
N HIS A 18 17.42 7.17 13.95
CA HIS A 18 17.65 8.00 12.77
C HIS A 18 19.17 8.12 12.64
N GLN A 19 19.78 7.28 11.81
CA GLN A 19 21.07 7.62 11.24
C GLN A 19 20.85 8.97 10.59
N LYS A 20 21.48 9.98 11.20
CA LYS A 20 21.50 11.36 10.73
C LYS A 20 21.70 11.28 9.22
N PRO A 21 20.79 11.84 8.38
CA PRO A 21 21.00 11.79 6.95
C PRO A 21 22.37 12.42 6.72
N GLU A 22 23.32 11.59 6.23
CA GLU A 22 24.63 12.05 5.80
C GLU A 22 24.33 13.14 4.77
N HIS A 23 24.43 14.39 5.20
CA HIS A 23 24.27 15.52 4.32
C HIS A 23 25.43 15.41 3.35
N PHE A 24 25.16 14.92 2.13
CA PHE A 24 26.12 15.01 1.05
C PHE A 24 26.49 16.48 0.92
N LEU A 25 27.70 16.81 1.34
CA LEU A 25 28.22 18.15 1.32
C LEU A 25 28.38 18.51 -0.16
N CYS A 26 27.41 19.26 -0.68
CA CYS A 26 27.49 19.80 -2.03
C CYS A 26 28.59 20.86 -2.01
N ASN A 27 29.82 20.42 -2.32
CA ASN A 27 30.96 21.30 -2.48
C ASN A 27 30.74 22.12 -3.75
N THR A 28 30.03 23.23 -3.62
CA THR A 28 29.94 24.25 -4.68
C THR A 28 31.28 24.97 -4.75
N VAL A 29 31.98 24.83 -5.87
CA VAL A 29 33.21 25.60 -6.15
C VAL A 29 32.82 27.07 -6.20
N SER A 30 33.08 27.79 -5.11
CA SER A 30 32.84 29.23 -5.04
C SER A 30 33.94 29.94 -5.83
N LYS A 31 33.61 30.42 -7.03
CA LYS A 31 34.47 31.37 -7.75
C LYS A 31 34.43 32.69 -6.98
N VAL A 32 35.50 32.98 -6.24
CA VAL A 32 35.63 34.20 -5.44
C VAL A 32 35.72 35.39 -6.40
N THR A 33 34.70 36.23 -6.43
CA THR A 33 34.81 37.62 -6.89
C THR A 33 34.31 38.51 -5.76
N SER A 34 35.19 39.37 -5.29
CA SER A 34 34.97 40.29 -4.17
C SER A 34 33.86 41.30 -4.49
N ALA A 35 32.72 41.15 -3.83
CA ALA A 35 31.81 42.21 -3.38
C ALA A 35 30.83 41.56 -2.38
N GLN A 36 30.56 42.20 -1.25
CA GLN A 36 29.86 41.71 -0.06
C GLN A 36 28.92 40.51 -0.31
N ALA A 37 29.39 39.31 0.06
CA ALA A 37 28.56 38.10 0.06
C ALA A 37 27.54 38.20 1.20
N VAL A 38 26.39 38.83 0.94
CA VAL A 38 25.21 38.66 1.78
C VAL A 38 24.83 37.19 1.66
N THR A 39 25.22 36.40 2.65
CA THR A 39 24.79 35.00 2.77
C THR A 39 23.29 34.99 3.03
N VAL A 40 22.49 34.96 1.96
CA VAL A 40 21.04 34.77 2.07
C VAL A 40 20.81 33.33 2.53
N ARG A 41 20.62 33.16 3.85
CA ARG A 41 20.29 31.85 4.43
C ARG A 41 18.92 31.42 3.94
N ARG A 42 18.86 30.34 3.16
CA ARG A 42 17.58 29.72 2.78
C ARG A 42 16.82 29.27 4.04
N ARG A 43 15.50 29.52 4.04
CA ARG A 43 14.59 28.99 5.08
C ARG A 43 14.31 27.51 4.79
N SER A 44 14.37 26.67 5.81
CA SER A 44 13.90 25.27 5.76
C SER A 44 12.48 25.19 6.33
N ALA A 45 11.62 24.39 5.70
CA ALA A 45 10.26 24.15 6.18
C ALA A 45 10.16 23.09 7.28
N ASN A 46 11.29 22.43 7.62
CA ASN A 46 11.39 21.39 8.65
C ASN A 46 10.36 20.25 8.48
N TYR A 47 10.23 19.73 7.25
CA TYR A 47 9.39 18.57 6.97
C TYR A 47 9.89 17.33 7.72
N CYS A 48 8.95 16.53 8.21
CA CYS A 48 9.25 15.23 8.76
C CYS A 48 9.73 14.27 7.65
N PRO A 49 10.65 13.35 7.97
CA PRO A 49 11.05 12.29 7.05
C PRO A 49 9.88 11.35 6.74
N SER A 50 10.05 10.51 5.71
CA SER A 50 9.06 9.50 5.36
C SER A 50 8.84 8.52 6.52
N LEU A 51 7.59 8.11 6.71
CA LEU A 51 7.24 7.08 7.69
C LEU A 51 7.81 5.71 7.32
N TRP A 52 7.99 5.45 6.02
CA TRP A 52 8.57 4.22 5.52
C TRP A 52 10.02 4.43 5.15
N ASP A 53 10.89 3.59 5.71
CA ASP A 53 12.29 3.53 5.36
C ASP A 53 12.48 2.76 4.04
N HIS A 54 13.53 3.12 3.28
CA HIS A 54 13.83 2.48 2.00
C HIS A 54 14.15 0.98 2.15
N GLN A 55 14.92 0.60 3.18
CA GLN A 55 15.23 -0.82 3.42
C GLN A 55 13.97 -1.59 3.80
N TYR A 56 13.08 -0.97 4.58
CA TYR A 56 11.79 -1.55 4.91
C TYR A 56 10.95 -1.81 3.66
N LEU A 57 10.83 -0.83 2.77
CA LEU A 57 10.09 -0.97 1.51
C LEU A 57 10.64 -2.11 0.63
N LEU A 58 11.97 -2.28 0.57
CA LEU A 58 12.59 -3.38 -0.18
C LEU A 58 12.37 -4.75 0.47
N SER A 59 12.21 -4.79 1.80
CA SER A 59 11.97 -6.04 2.53
C SER A 59 10.53 -6.55 2.44
N LEU A 60 9.60 -5.74 1.93
CA LEU A 60 8.19 -6.11 1.81
C LEU A 60 8.02 -7.29 0.83
N GLU A 61 7.46 -8.38 1.33
CA GLU A 61 7.13 -9.55 0.54
C GLU A 61 5.63 -9.84 0.60
N ASN A 62 5.02 -10.08 -0.57
CA ASN A 62 3.62 -10.48 -0.64
C ASN A 62 3.52 -12.01 -0.54
N ILE A 63 3.21 -12.50 0.65
CA ILE A 63 2.98 -13.93 0.92
C ILE A 63 1.83 -14.51 0.10
N TYR A 64 0.77 -13.72 -0.14
CA TYR A 64 -0.43 -14.17 -0.85
C TYR A 64 -0.22 -14.27 -2.37
N ALA A 65 0.74 -13.52 -2.93
CA ALA A 65 1.09 -13.66 -4.35
C ALA A 65 1.83 -14.95 -4.66
N LYS A 66 2.52 -15.53 -3.66
CA LYS A 66 3.34 -16.75 -3.82
C LYS A 66 2.59 -18.02 -3.44
N GLU A 67 1.57 -17.90 -2.59
CA GLU A 67 0.81 -19.03 -2.09
C GLU A 67 -0.23 -19.49 -3.13
N VAL A 68 0.05 -20.61 -3.80
CA VAL A 68 -0.82 -21.23 -4.82
C VAL A 68 -2.22 -21.51 -4.26
N GLU A 69 -2.31 -22.01 -3.04
CA GLU A 69 -3.60 -22.30 -2.40
C GLU A 69 -4.48 -21.06 -2.27
N SER A 70 -3.89 -19.91 -1.92
CA SER A 70 -4.63 -18.66 -1.75
C SER A 70 -5.22 -18.18 -3.08
N MET A 71 -4.46 -18.34 -4.18
CA MET A 71 -4.91 -18.02 -5.53
C MET A 71 -6.03 -18.96 -6.01
N GLU A 72 -5.91 -20.25 -5.72
CA GLU A 72 -6.93 -21.24 -6.07
C GLU A 72 -8.23 -21.01 -5.31
N LYS A 73 -8.15 -20.75 -4.00
CA LYS A 73 -9.29 -20.37 -3.16
C LYS A 73 -9.96 -19.10 -3.68
N ALA A 74 -9.18 -18.09 -4.05
CA ALA A 74 -9.70 -16.85 -4.62
C ALA A 74 -10.43 -17.08 -5.96
N LYS A 75 -9.90 -17.94 -6.83
CA LYS A 75 -10.57 -18.31 -8.10
C LYS A 75 -11.89 -19.03 -7.85
N LEU A 76 -11.91 -19.99 -6.93
CA LEU A 76 -13.14 -20.71 -6.60
C LEU A 76 -14.21 -19.77 -6.05
N LEU A 77 -13.85 -18.92 -5.09
CA LEU A 77 -14.77 -17.93 -4.52
C LEU A 77 -15.28 -16.95 -5.58
N LYS A 78 -14.43 -16.59 -6.54
CA LYS A 78 -14.83 -15.71 -7.64
C LYS A 78 -15.96 -16.31 -8.46
N GLU A 79 -15.88 -17.59 -8.80
CA GLU A 79 -16.92 -18.29 -9.55
C GLU A 79 -18.19 -18.50 -8.73
N VAL A 80 -18.07 -18.81 -7.44
CA VAL A 80 -19.24 -18.92 -6.55
C VAL A 80 -20.04 -17.61 -6.52
N VAL A 81 -19.35 -16.46 -6.39
CA VAL A 81 -20.01 -15.14 -6.41
C VAL A 81 -20.63 -14.83 -7.79
N ARG A 82 -20.00 -15.28 -8.87
CA ARG A 82 -20.55 -15.14 -10.23
C ARG A 82 -21.87 -15.92 -10.35
N GLU A 83 -21.88 -17.17 -9.92
CA GLU A 83 -23.07 -18.02 -9.95
C GLU A 83 -24.19 -17.45 -9.07
N THR A 84 -23.87 -16.90 -7.90
CA THR A 84 -24.89 -16.27 -7.04
C THR A 84 -25.47 -15.01 -7.68
N LEU A 85 -24.65 -14.17 -8.33
CA LEU A 85 -25.14 -12.98 -9.06
C LEU A 85 -26.11 -13.35 -10.18
N VAL A 86 -25.80 -14.39 -10.95
CA VAL A 86 -26.68 -14.87 -12.03
C VAL A 86 -27.94 -15.49 -11.46
N LYS A 87 -27.83 -16.26 -10.37
CA LYS A 87 -28.98 -16.93 -9.74
C LYS A 87 -29.96 -15.94 -9.11
N THR A 88 -29.47 -14.86 -8.52
CA THR A 88 -30.31 -13.83 -7.89
C THR A 88 -30.74 -12.73 -8.86
N GLN A 89 -30.46 -12.86 -10.17
CA GLN A 89 -30.75 -11.82 -11.16
C GLN A 89 -32.21 -11.32 -11.08
N GLY A 90 -32.37 -10.00 -10.96
CA GLY A 90 -33.67 -9.33 -10.85
C GLY A 90 -34.29 -9.32 -9.44
N SER A 91 -33.61 -9.88 -8.43
CA SER A 91 -34.07 -9.84 -7.03
C SER A 91 -33.44 -8.69 -6.24
N LEU A 92 -34.04 -8.33 -5.10
CA LEU A 92 -33.45 -7.36 -4.16
C LEU A 92 -32.08 -7.83 -3.64
N GLU A 93 -31.91 -9.14 -3.46
CA GLU A 93 -30.66 -9.74 -2.99
C GLU A 93 -29.50 -9.48 -3.96
N GLN A 94 -29.77 -9.39 -5.27
CA GLN A 94 -28.75 -9.01 -6.25
C GLN A 94 -28.24 -7.58 -6.00
N LEU A 95 -29.14 -6.63 -5.74
CA LEU A 95 -28.77 -5.23 -5.49
C LEU A 95 -27.93 -5.10 -4.22
N GLU A 96 -28.29 -5.81 -3.14
CA GLU A 96 -27.53 -5.84 -1.89
C GLU A 96 -26.13 -6.44 -2.08
N MET A 97 -26.03 -7.48 -2.92
CA MET A 97 -24.75 -8.09 -3.26
C MET A 97 -23.88 -7.14 -4.11
N ILE A 98 -24.46 -6.43 -5.09
CA ILE A 98 -23.75 -5.44 -5.89
C ILE A 98 -23.22 -4.30 -5.02
N ASP A 99 -24.01 -3.76 -4.09
CA ASP A 99 -23.56 -2.74 -3.13
C ASP A 99 -22.36 -3.24 -2.32
N SER A 100 -22.47 -4.47 -1.80
CA SER A 100 -21.40 -5.10 -1.02
C SER A 100 -20.11 -5.26 -1.84
N LEU A 101 -20.19 -5.71 -3.09
CA LEU A 101 -19.03 -5.87 -3.99
C LEU A 101 -18.37 -4.53 -4.32
N GLN A 102 -19.16 -3.48 -4.50
CA GLN A 102 -18.65 -2.13 -4.75
C GLN A 102 -17.94 -1.57 -3.52
N ARG A 103 -18.51 -1.74 -2.32
CA ARG A 103 -17.90 -1.28 -1.06
C ARG A 103 -16.63 -2.06 -0.70
N LEU A 104 -16.55 -3.32 -1.08
CA LEU A 104 -15.34 -4.13 -0.97
C LEU A 104 -14.27 -3.78 -2.02
N GLY A 105 -14.60 -2.98 -3.04
CA GLY A 105 -13.67 -2.60 -4.11
C GLY A 105 -13.34 -3.74 -5.09
N ILE A 106 -14.14 -4.81 -5.10
CA ILE A 106 -13.93 -6.00 -5.95
C ILE A 106 -14.95 -6.12 -7.08
N SER A 107 -15.88 -5.17 -7.21
CA SER A 107 -16.91 -5.13 -8.26
C SER A 107 -16.35 -5.16 -9.68
N TYR A 108 -15.10 -4.71 -9.89
CA TYR A 108 -14.44 -4.72 -11.20
C TYR A 108 -14.29 -6.12 -11.82
N HIS A 109 -14.35 -7.17 -11.00
CA HIS A 109 -14.32 -8.55 -11.46
C HIS A 109 -15.62 -9.04 -12.10
N TYR A 110 -16.74 -8.36 -11.81
CA TYR A 110 -18.10 -8.79 -12.16
C TYR A 110 -18.82 -7.77 -13.07
N LYS A 111 -18.05 -7.00 -13.86
CA LYS A 111 -18.61 -5.94 -14.68
C LYS A 111 -19.67 -6.43 -15.67
N HIS A 112 -19.51 -7.64 -16.21
CA HIS A 112 -20.48 -8.16 -17.18
C HIS A 112 -21.78 -8.51 -16.48
N GLU A 113 -21.70 -9.22 -15.36
CA GLU A 113 -22.83 -9.68 -14.55
C GLU A 113 -23.63 -8.53 -13.89
N ILE A 114 -22.99 -7.38 -13.70
CA ILE A 114 -23.63 -6.17 -13.16
C ILE A 114 -24.32 -5.35 -14.27
N HIS A 115 -23.83 -5.45 -15.52
CA HIS A 115 -24.35 -4.69 -16.65
C HIS A 115 -25.35 -5.45 -17.52
N ASP A 116 -25.47 -6.77 -17.35
CA ASP A 116 -26.48 -7.65 -17.95
C ASP A 116 -27.84 -7.55 -17.24
#